data_AF-A0A542EIT5-F1
#
_entry.id   AF-A0A542EIT5-F1
#
_cell.length_a   1.000
_cell.length_b   1.000
_cell.length_c   1.000
_cell.angle_alpha   90.00
_cell.angle_beta   90.00
_cell.angle_gamma   90.00
#
_symmetry.space_group_name_H-M   'P 1'
#
loop_
_entity.id
_entity.type
_entity.pdbx_description
1 polymer ?
#
loop_
_entity_poly.entity_id
_entity_poly.type
_entity_poly.pdbx_seq_one_letter_code
_entity_poly.pdbx_strand_id
1 'polypeptide(L)'
;MSQPSEPGSGSHEEPTAAEQAAADAEKNPPTKEWWDDPNLPWQGKPSKQDKQCWAAIALLGLYGIILLPLRPILLGLDSYVLAFVTGSNIAMADIGAKLATGDEPWWWVALLAAALTSVKFDWIFWWAGKLWGHDIIRVMSGRSKWAARTGAAAERLARKYGAPAIFLSWFIPFLPGAIVAAFVGDVGMKLRKYMLIDFIGALCYRAVWMYLGFNIGEPAKDLVKVIAKYANWFAVAMLIFIFVSTFLRTRRQQREAAS
;
A
#
# COMPACT_ATOMS: atom_id res chain seq x y z
N MET A 1 -41.72 -14.16 88.50
CA MET A 1 -40.57 -14.94 87.99
C MET A 1 -40.08 -14.22 86.75
N SER A 2 -38.99 -13.48 86.90
CA SER A 2 -38.36 -12.68 85.86
C SER A 2 -37.25 -13.51 85.21
N GLN A 3 -37.23 -13.63 83.88
CA GLN A 3 -36.02 -13.89 83.11
C GLN A 3 -36.10 -13.23 81.72
N PRO A 4 -34.96 -12.83 81.14
CA PRO A 4 -34.82 -11.67 80.27
C PRO A 4 -34.62 -12.05 78.78
N SER A 5 -34.87 -11.06 77.93
CA SER A 5 -34.53 -11.01 76.51
C SER A 5 -33.02 -11.04 76.28
N GLU A 6 -32.51 -12.02 75.55
CA GLU A 6 -31.19 -11.96 74.91
C GLU A 6 -31.29 -11.29 73.53
N PRO A 7 -30.38 -10.34 73.20
CA PRO A 7 -30.29 -9.75 71.88
C PRO A 7 -29.60 -10.72 70.93
N GLY A 8 -30.24 -10.98 69.78
CA GLY A 8 -29.65 -11.74 68.69
C GLY A 8 -28.31 -11.14 68.28
N SER A 9 -27.25 -11.90 68.53
CA SER A 9 -25.89 -11.67 68.04
C SER A 9 -25.93 -11.41 66.54
N GLY A 10 -25.75 -10.15 66.14
CA GLY A 10 -25.40 -9.80 64.77
C GLY A 10 -24.05 -10.42 64.46
N SER A 11 -24.05 -11.56 63.76
CA SER A 11 -22.86 -12.07 63.11
C SER A 11 -22.46 -11.05 62.05
N HIS A 12 -21.44 -10.25 62.34
CA HIS A 12 -20.60 -9.68 61.30
C HIS A 12 -20.01 -10.87 60.54
N GLU A 13 -20.68 -11.32 59.49
CA GLU A 13 -20.12 -12.24 58.51
C GLU A 13 -18.90 -11.52 57.91
N GLU A 14 -17.71 -11.98 58.27
CA GLU A 14 -16.49 -11.57 57.58
C GLU A 14 -16.69 -11.89 56.09
N PRO A 15 -16.49 -10.92 55.18
CA PRO A 15 -16.73 -11.15 53.77
C PRO A 15 -15.87 -12.32 53.33
N THR A 16 -16.52 -13.31 52.71
CA THR A 16 -15.86 -14.55 52.30
C THR A 16 -14.68 -14.24 51.38
N ALA A 17 -13.66 -15.09 51.36
CA ALA A 17 -12.51 -14.92 50.46
C ALA A 17 -12.94 -14.76 48.98
N ALA A 18 -14.12 -15.28 48.62
CA ALA A 18 -14.77 -15.09 47.33
C ALA A 18 -15.36 -13.67 47.13
N GLU A 19 -15.99 -13.09 48.15
CA GLU A 19 -16.46 -11.70 48.13
C GLU A 19 -15.33 -10.68 48.17
N GLN A 20 -14.25 -10.97 48.91
CA GLN A 20 -13.04 -10.17 48.89
C GLN A 20 -12.35 -10.23 47.52
N ALA A 21 -12.24 -11.43 46.92
CA ALA A 21 -11.72 -11.59 45.57
C ALA A 21 -12.60 -10.91 44.50
N ALA A 22 -13.92 -10.91 44.66
CA ALA A 22 -14.85 -10.21 43.78
C ALA A 22 -14.74 -8.68 43.93
N ALA A 23 -14.65 -8.17 45.15
CA ALA A 23 -14.48 -6.75 45.44
C ALA A 23 -13.10 -6.22 45.00
N ASP A 24 -12.05 -7.04 45.09
CA ASP A 24 -10.70 -6.72 44.60
C ASP A 24 -10.64 -6.71 43.07
N ALA A 25 -11.35 -7.63 42.39
CA ALA A 25 -11.50 -7.64 40.93
C ALA A 25 -12.35 -6.47 40.40
N GLU A 26 -13.30 -5.98 41.20
CA GLU A 26 -14.12 -4.80 40.87
C GLU A 26 -13.36 -3.49 41.09
N LYS A 27 -12.47 -3.42 42.09
CA LYS A 27 -11.58 -2.27 42.34
C LYS A 27 -10.41 -2.17 41.36
N ASN A 28 -9.91 -3.28 40.87
CA ASN A 28 -8.87 -3.35 39.84
C ASN A 28 -9.38 -4.17 38.66
N PRO A 29 -10.14 -3.56 37.72
CA PRO A 29 -10.44 -4.24 36.47
C PRO A 29 -9.12 -4.71 35.85
N PRO A 30 -9.00 -5.97 35.39
CA PRO A 30 -7.77 -6.47 34.80
C PRO A 30 -7.37 -5.49 33.70
N THR A 31 -6.23 -4.82 33.88
CA THR A 31 -5.71 -3.86 32.92
C THR A 31 -5.56 -4.60 31.62
N LYS A 32 -6.43 -4.34 30.65
CA LYS A 32 -6.38 -4.97 29.34
C LYS A 32 -5.03 -4.65 28.75
N GLU A 33 -4.15 -5.63 28.72
CA GLU A 33 -2.79 -5.44 28.26
C GLU A 33 -2.84 -5.00 26.80
N TRP A 34 -1.93 -4.10 26.39
CA TRP A 34 -1.97 -3.48 25.07
C TRP A 34 -1.83 -4.49 23.91
N TRP A 35 -1.36 -5.71 24.20
CA TRP A 35 -1.23 -6.80 23.24
C TRP A 35 -2.47 -7.69 23.11
N ASP A 36 -3.50 -7.52 23.95
CA ASP A 36 -4.78 -8.26 23.88
C ASP A 36 -5.85 -7.54 23.04
N ASP A 37 -5.40 -6.77 22.04
CA ASP A 37 -6.27 -6.08 21.08
C ASP A 37 -6.65 -7.03 19.92
N PRO A 38 -7.95 -7.29 19.67
CA PRO A 38 -8.44 -8.11 18.56
C PRO A 38 -7.99 -7.63 17.17
N ASN A 39 -7.53 -6.38 17.05
CA ASN A 39 -7.06 -5.79 15.79
C ASN A 39 -5.57 -6.07 15.49
N LEU A 40 -4.83 -6.64 16.44
CA LEU A 40 -3.43 -7.00 16.25
C LEU A 40 -3.30 -8.35 15.54
N PRO A 41 -2.25 -8.53 14.71
CA PRO A 41 -2.06 -9.76 13.94
C PRO A 41 -1.51 -10.93 14.78
N TRP A 42 -1.06 -10.69 16.03
CA TRP A 42 -0.63 -11.72 16.98
C TRP A 42 -1.63 -11.86 18.12
N GLN A 43 -1.74 -13.06 18.70
CA GLN A 43 -2.60 -13.34 19.86
C GLN A 43 -1.75 -13.46 21.14
N GLY A 44 -2.02 -12.60 22.12
CA GLY A 44 -1.32 -12.58 23.40
C GLY A 44 0.07 -11.92 23.33
N LYS A 45 0.98 -12.33 24.22
CA LYS A 45 2.27 -11.65 24.42
C LYS A 45 3.16 -11.77 23.16
N PRO A 46 3.55 -10.66 22.51
CA PRO A 46 4.30 -10.70 21.26
C PRO A 46 5.71 -11.25 21.46
N SER A 47 6.09 -12.17 20.57
CA SER A 47 7.46 -12.67 20.46
C SER A 47 8.41 -11.58 19.95
N LYS A 48 9.71 -11.81 20.10
CA LYS A 48 10.74 -10.92 19.51
C LYS A 48 10.58 -10.81 17.98
N GLN A 49 10.17 -11.89 17.33
CA GLN A 49 9.97 -11.91 15.88
C GLN A 49 8.75 -11.08 15.45
N ASP A 50 7.66 -11.08 16.22
CA ASP A 50 6.48 -10.26 15.96
C ASP A 50 6.82 -8.77 15.97
N LYS A 51 7.55 -8.34 17.00
CA LYS A 51 7.99 -6.94 17.14
C LYS A 51 8.89 -6.50 16.00
N GLN A 52 9.82 -7.36 15.57
CA GLN A 52 10.73 -7.05 14.46
C GLN A 52 10.00 -6.97 13.12
N CYS A 53 9.08 -7.90 12.85
CA CYS A 53 8.28 -7.88 11.62
C CYS A 53 7.38 -6.64 11.58
N TRP A 54 6.72 -6.33 12.70
CA TRP A 54 5.88 -5.15 12.82
C TRP A 54 6.67 -3.85 12.65
N ALA A 55 7.85 -3.74 13.28
CA ALA A 55 8.73 -2.60 13.11
C ALA A 55 9.20 -2.45 11.65
N ALA A 56 9.48 -3.55 10.95
CA ALA A 56 9.86 -3.53 9.54
C ALA A 56 8.72 -3.00 8.64
N ILE A 57 7.48 -3.41 8.89
CA ILE A 57 6.29 -2.89 8.18
C ILE A 57 6.07 -1.40 8.49
N ALA A 58 6.20 -1.01 9.75
CA ALA A 58 6.07 0.40 10.16
C ALA A 58 7.14 1.28 9.49
N LEU A 59 8.39 0.81 9.46
CA LEU A 59 9.49 1.49 8.78
C LEU A 59 9.25 1.59 7.27
N LEU A 60 8.70 0.55 6.65
CA LEU A 60 8.31 0.57 5.24
C LEU A 60 7.20 1.60 4.96
N GLY A 61 6.21 1.70 5.85
CA GLY A 61 5.18 2.74 5.79
C GLY A 61 5.77 4.15 5.85
N LEU A 62 6.69 4.38 6.80
CA LEU A 62 7.40 5.65 6.93
C LEU A 62 8.24 5.97 5.68
N TYR A 63 8.97 4.98 5.15
CA TYR A 63 9.70 5.11 3.89
C TYR A 63 8.79 5.51 2.74
N GLY A 64 7.59 4.90 2.66
CA GLY A 64 6.57 5.26 1.68
C GLY A 64 6.14 6.73 1.78
N ILE A 65 5.89 7.23 2.99
CA ILE A 65 5.50 8.63 3.26
C ILE A 65 6.62 9.60 2.85
N ILE A 66 7.87 9.30 3.20
CA ILE A 66 9.04 10.12 2.83
C ILE A 66 9.24 10.16 1.30
N LEU A 67 8.95 9.06 0.60
CA LEU A 67 9.08 9.00 -0.85
C LEU A 67 8.01 9.79 -1.61
N LEU A 68 6.86 10.09 -1.00
CA LEU A 68 5.78 10.83 -1.69
C LEU A 68 6.24 12.19 -2.23
N PRO A 69 6.84 13.10 -1.43
CA PRO A 69 7.38 14.36 -1.94
C PRO A 69 8.65 14.17 -2.77
N LEU A 70 9.38 13.08 -2.58
CA LEU A 70 10.64 12.83 -3.29
C LEU A 70 10.40 12.41 -4.75
N ARG A 71 9.32 11.71 -5.06
CA ARG A 71 9.00 11.22 -6.41
C ARG A 71 8.95 12.33 -7.48
N PRO A 72 8.23 13.46 -7.30
CA PRO A 72 8.23 14.56 -8.28
C PRO A 72 9.62 15.20 -8.44
N ILE A 73 10.38 15.32 -7.35
CA ILE A 73 11.73 15.90 -7.37
C ILE A 73 12.67 15.02 -8.19
N LEU A 74 12.63 13.70 -7.96
CA LEU A 74 13.43 12.73 -8.70
C LEU A 74 13.08 12.66 -10.19
N LEU A 75 11.80 12.84 -10.52
CA LEU A 75 11.34 12.92 -11.91
C LEU A 75 11.94 14.13 -12.63
N GLY A 76 12.11 15.26 -11.94
CA GLY A 76 12.75 16.45 -12.49
C GLY A 76 14.26 16.37 -12.64
N LEU A 77 14.93 15.40 -11.99
CA LEU A 77 16.38 15.22 -12.06
C LEU A 77 16.78 14.35 -13.25
N ASP A 78 16.39 13.07 -13.21
CA ASP A 78 16.72 12.08 -14.25
C ASP A 78 15.87 10.81 -14.08
N SER A 79 15.41 10.25 -15.21
CA SER A 79 14.64 9.01 -15.25
C SER A 79 15.40 7.80 -14.72
N TYR A 80 16.72 7.74 -14.87
CA TYR A 80 17.57 6.73 -14.24
C TYR A 80 17.48 6.81 -12.73
N VAL A 81 17.69 7.98 -12.15
CA VAL A 81 17.64 8.15 -10.68
C VAL A 81 16.26 7.77 -10.16
N LEU A 82 15.19 8.15 -10.87
CA LEU A 82 13.84 7.75 -10.51
C LEU A 82 13.64 6.22 -10.59
N ALA A 83 14.17 5.56 -11.61
CA ALA A 83 14.15 4.10 -11.75
C ALA A 83 14.94 3.41 -10.62
N PHE A 84 16.14 3.89 -10.28
CA PHE A 84 16.99 3.35 -9.23
C PHE A 84 16.39 3.51 -7.83
N VAL A 85 15.69 4.62 -7.55
CA VAL A 85 15.19 4.89 -6.19
C VAL A 85 13.81 4.27 -5.96
N THR A 86 12.97 4.28 -6.99
CA THR A 86 11.54 3.94 -6.84
C THR A 86 11.09 2.78 -7.69
N GLY A 87 11.86 2.36 -8.70
CA GLY A 87 11.38 1.46 -9.74
C GLY A 87 10.11 2.04 -10.37
N SER A 88 10.15 3.26 -10.91
CA SER A 88 8.93 3.89 -11.46
C SER A 88 8.56 3.32 -12.83
N ASN A 89 7.26 3.05 -13.07
CA ASN A 89 6.75 2.70 -14.40
C ASN A 89 6.97 3.83 -15.41
N ILE A 90 6.82 5.09 -14.96
CA ILE A 90 6.99 6.28 -15.79
C ILE A 90 8.46 6.43 -16.20
N ALA A 91 9.39 6.20 -15.26
CA ALA A 91 10.82 6.20 -15.56
C ALA A 91 11.18 5.16 -16.62
N MET A 92 10.62 3.94 -16.51
CA MET A 92 10.87 2.91 -17.50
C MET A 92 10.33 3.28 -18.89
N ALA A 93 9.14 3.89 -18.96
CA ALA A 93 8.59 4.36 -20.21
C ALA A 93 9.45 5.48 -20.84
N ASP A 94 9.95 6.43 -20.04
CA ASP A 94 10.84 7.48 -20.54
C ASP A 94 12.18 6.92 -21.06
N ILE A 95 12.81 6.02 -20.30
CA ILE A 95 14.05 5.33 -20.72
C ILE A 95 13.80 4.54 -22.02
N GLY A 96 12.65 3.88 -22.15
CA GLY A 96 12.24 3.22 -23.39
C GLY A 96 12.12 4.19 -24.56
N ALA A 97 11.52 5.36 -24.36
CA ALA A 97 11.38 6.38 -25.39
C ALA A 97 12.74 6.95 -25.83
N LYS A 98 13.68 7.14 -24.90
CA LYS A 98 15.06 7.56 -25.19
C LYS A 98 15.87 6.46 -25.88
N LEU A 99 15.60 5.19 -25.57
CA LEU A 99 16.19 4.06 -26.30
C LEU A 99 15.79 4.07 -27.79
N ALA A 100 14.56 4.50 -28.12
CA ALA A 100 14.12 4.65 -29.51
C ALA A 100 14.79 5.82 -30.25
N THR A 101 15.39 6.79 -29.55
CA THR A 101 16.16 7.88 -30.18
C THR A 101 17.64 7.57 -30.35
N GLY A 102 18.11 6.44 -29.81
CA GLY A 102 19.50 5.97 -29.95
C GLY A 102 20.45 6.43 -28.83
N ASP A 103 19.95 7.10 -27.80
CA ASP A 103 20.77 7.78 -26.78
C ASP A 103 20.96 6.99 -25.47
N GLU A 104 20.70 5.66 -25.45
CA GLU A 104 20.65 4.92 -24.18
C GLU A 104 21.43 3.60 -24.17
N PRO A 105 22.74 3.59 -23.88
CA PRO A 105 23.54 2.36 -23.78
C PRO A 105 23.32 1.58 -22.46
N TRP A 106 22.77 2.21 -21.41
CA TRP A 106 22.64 1.64 -20.07
C TRP A 106 21.20 1.20 -19.70
N TRP A 107 20.33 1.04 -20.70
CA TRP A 107 18.93 0.66 -20.51
C TRP A 107 18.74 -0.63 -19.68
N TRP A 108 19.63 -1.61 -19.84
CA TRP A 108 19.58 -2.88 -19.13
C TRP A 108 19.92 -2.72 -17.64
N VAL A 109 20.79 -1.77 -17.29
CA VAL A 109 21.11 -1.44 -15.89
C VAL A 109 19.88 -0.82 -15.23
N ALA A 110 19.24 0.13 -15.90
CA ALA A 110 18.00 0.73 -15.40
C ALA A 110 16.90 -0.32 -15.19
N LEU A 111 16.75 -1.24 -16.14
CA LEU A 111 15.78 -2.32 -16.05
C LEU A 111 16.03 -3.23 -14.84
N LEU A 112 17.27 -3.71 -14.66
CA LEU A 112 17.64 -4.56 -13.53
C LEU A 112 17.49 -3.84 -12.20
N ALA A 113 17.92 -2.58 -12.13
CA ALA A 113 17.84 -1.79 -10.92
C ALA A 113 16.40 -1.43 -10.55
N ALA A 114 15.57 -1.08 -11.53
CA ALA A 114 14.14 -0.86 -11.31
C ALA A 114 13.47 -2.13 -10.78
N ALA A 115 13.75 -3.29 -11.39
CA ALA A 115 13.23 -4.57 -10.91
C ALA A 115 13.68 -4.86 -9.46
N LEU A 116 14.98 -4.74 -9.18
CA LEU A 116 15.55 -5.01 -7.86
C LEU A 116 14.97 -4.07 -6.79
N THR A 117 14.87 -2.79 -7.11
CA THR A 117 14.31 -1.77 -6.21
C THR A 117 12.85 -2.01 -5.91
N SER A 118 12.12 -2.63 -6.84
CA SER A 118 10.70 -2.90 -6.65
C SER A 118 10.46 -4.04 -5.66
N VAL A 119 11.31 -5.08 -5.70
CA VAL A 119 11.14 -6.30 -4.89
C VAL A 119 11.87 -6.26 -3.54
N LYS A 120 12.73 -5.26 -3.31
CA LYS A 120 13.65 -5.21 -2.15
C LYS A 120 12.97 -5.29 -0.78
N PHE A 121 11.69 -4.92 -0.69
CA PHE A 121 10.92 -4.94 0.56
C PHE A 121 9.85 -6.03 0.58
N ASP A 122 9.71 -6.79 -0.48
CA ASP A 122 8.59 -7.74 -0.65
C ASP A 122 8.76 -8.97 0.26
N TRP A 123 10.01 -9.28 0.63
CA TRP A 123 10.32 -10.28 1.65
C TRP A 123 9.70 -9.97 3.02
N ILE A 124 9.45 -8.70 3.35
CA ILE A 124 8.83 -8.31 4.63
C ILE A 124 7.38 -8.81 4.67
N PHE A 125 6.66 -8.67 3.56
CA PHE A 125 5.28 -9.16 3.46
C PHE A 125 5.22 -10.69 3.43
N TRP A 126 6.18 -11.34 2.77
CA TRP A 126 6.34 -12.79 2.87
C TRP A 126 6.59 -13.24 4.32
N TRP A 127 7.44 -12.53 5.06
CA TRP A 127 7.74 -12.85 6.45
C TRP A 127 6.54 -12.64 7.36
N ALA A 128 5.80 -11.56 7.17
CA ALA A 128 4.54 -11.28 7.86
C ALA A 128 3.51 -12.39 7.64
N GLY A 129 3.39 -12.86 6.39
CA GLY A 129 2.55 -14.00 6.05
C GLY A 129 2.96 -15.31 6.71
N LYS A 130 4.26 -15.59 6.74
CA LYS A 130 4.78 -16.78 7.43
C LYS A 130 4.54 -16.75 8.94
N LEU A 131 4.49 -15.56 9.54
CA LEU A 131 4.34 -15.38 10.99
C LEU A 131 2.87 -15.29 11.43
N TRP A 132 2.03 -14.61 10.65
CA TRP A 132 0.65 -14.26 11.01
C TRP A 132 -0.41 -14.76 10.01
N GLY A 133 -0.06 -15.55 9.00
CA GLY A 133 -0.94 -15.86 7.87
C GLY A 133 -2.32 -16.44 8.25
N HIS A 134 -2.36 -17.34 9.22
CA HIS A 134 -3.61 -17.91 9.73
C HIS A 134 -4.48 -16.89 10.49
N ASP A 135 -3.86 -15.96 11.22
CA ASP A 135 -4.54 -14.96 12.05
C ASP A 135 -4.95 -13.71 11.25
N ILE A 136 -4.18 -13.33 10.22
CA ILE A 136 -4.45 -12.21 9.32
C ILE A 136 -5.80 -12.35 8.62
N ILE A 137 -6.19 -13.57 8.23
CA ILE A 137 -7.48 -13.82 7.56
C ILE A 137 -8.63 -13.48 8.52
N ARG A 138 -8.48 -13.79 9.82
CA ARG A 138 -9.47 -13.48 10.86
C ARG A 138 -9.55 -11.97 11.11
N VAL A 139 -8.42 -11.29 11.21
CA VAL A 139 -8.38 -9.82 11.41
C VAL A 139 -8.93 -9.08 10.18
N MET A 140 -8.55 -9.49 8.97
CA MET A 140 -9.04 -8.87 7.72
C MET A 140 -10.53 -9.10 7.47
N SER A 141 -11.04 -10.29 7.79
CA SER A 141 -12.46 -10.61 7.61
C SER A 141 -13.38 -9.80 8.55
N GLY A 142 -12.88 -9.40 9.73
CA GLY A 142 -13.57 -8.46 10.62
C GLY A 142 -13.58 -7.00 10.13
N ARG A 143 -12.62 -6.58 9.29
CA ARG A 143 -12.40 -5.17 8.94
C ARG A 143 -13.11 -4.71 7.65
N SER A 144 -13.32 -5.58 6.67
CA SER A 144 -14.06 -5.24 5.43
C SER A 144 -14.43 -6.46 4.57
N LYS A 145 -15.62 -6.43 3.94
CA LYS A 145 -16.06 -7.43 2.94
C LYS A 145 -15.15 -7.48 1.71
N TRP A 146 -14.53 -6.36 1.33
CA TRP A 146 -13.58 -6.33 0.20
C TRP A 146 -12.32 -7.09 0.56
N ALA A 147 -11.70 -6.80 1.71
CA ALA A 147 -10.51 -7.46 2.22
C ALA A 147 -10.71 -8.97 2.39
N ALA A 148 -11.89 -9.39 2.87
CA ALA A 148 -12.25 -10.81 2.96
C ALA A 148 -12.31 -11.50 1.58
N ARG A 149 -12.86 -10.83 0.56
CA ARG A 149 -12.98 -11.38 -0.81
C ARG A 149 -11.64 -11.45 -1.51
N THR A 150 -10.80 -10.42 -1.43
CA THR A 150 -9.43 -10.44 -1.97
C THR A 150 -8.57 -11.44 -1.23
N GLY A 151 -8.70 -11.55 0.10
CA GLY A 151 -8.05 -12.57 0.90
C GLY A 151 -8.39 -13.99 0.43
N ALA A 152 -9.69 -14.32 0.34
CA ALA A 152 -10.14 -15.64 -0.11
C ALA A 152 -9.78 -15.93 -1.59
N ALA A 153 -9.77 -14.91 -2.45
CA ALA A 153 -9.33 -15.07 -3.84
C ALA A 153 -7.82 -15.35 -3.92
N ALA A 154 -7.02 -14.61 -3.17
CA ALA A 154 -5.58 -14.79 -3.08
C ALA A 154 -5.22 -16.15 -2.46
N GLU A 155 -5.95 -16.60 -1.44
CA GLU A 155 -5.80 -17.91 -0.82
C GLU A 155 -6.07 -19.05 -1.82
N ARG A 156 -7.16 -18.95 -2.59
CA ARG A 156 -7.46 -19.92 -3.67
C ARG A 156 -6.39 -19.91 -4.77
N LEU A 157 -5.90 -18.73 -5.14
CA LEU A 157 -4.87 -18.60 -6.17
C LEU A 157 -3.52 -19.13 -5.70
N ALA A 158 -3.14 -18.84 -4.45
CA ALA A 158 -1.91 -19.33 -3.83
C ALA A 158 -1.93 -20.86 -3.69
N ARG A 159 -3.05 -21.45 -3.24
CA ARG A 159 -3.19 -22.91 -3.13
C ARG A 159 -3.22 -23.61 -4.48
N LYS A 160 -3.88 -23.03 -5.48
CA LYS A 160 -4.06 -23.67 -6.80
C LYS A 160 -2.87 -23.46 -7.73
N TYR A 161 -2.23 -22.29 -7.67
CA TYR A 161 -1.22 -21.88 -8.65
C TYR A 161 0.14 -21.53 -8.04
N GLY A 162 0.27 -21.24 -6.74
CA GLY A 162 1.55 -21.03 -6.07
C GLY A 162 2.46 -20.02 -6.79
N ALA A 163 3.48 -20.52 -7.49
CA ALA A 163 4.47 -19.72 -8.22
C ALA A 163 3.87 -18.81 -9.31
N PRO A 164 3.06 -19.34 -10.25
CA PRO A 164 2.34 -18.49 -11.22
C PRO A 164 1.49 -17.37 -10.60
N ALA A 165 0.93 -17.54 -9.40
CA ALA A 165 0.13 -16.50 -8.76
C ALA A 165 0.96 -15.26 -8.39
N ILE A 166 2.22 -15.46 -7.98
CA ILE A 166 3.17 -14.38 -7.68
C ILE A 166 3.44 -13.58 -8.97
N PHE A 167 3.80 -14.27 -10.05
CA PHE A 167 4.06 -13.62 -11.33
C PHE A 167 2.84 -12.86 -11.86
N LEU A 168 1.65 -13.48 -11.78
CA LEU A 168 0.43 -12.87 -12.31
C LEU A 168 -0.03 -11.65 -11.50
N SER A 169 0.36 -11.55 -10.22
CA SER A 169 0.05 -10.39 -9.38
C SER A 169 0.65 -9.08 -9.90
N TRP A 170 1.77 -9.15 -10.65
CA TRP A 170 2.38 -7.98 -11.29
C TRP A 170 1.51 -7.39 -12.41
N PHE A 171 0.70 -8.22 -13.07
CA PHE A 171 -0.11 -7.83 -14.22
C PHE A 171 -1.59 -7.60 -13.87
N ILE A 172 -2.04 -8.08 -12.70
CA ILE A 172 -3.44 -7.96 -12.27
C ILE A 172 -3.57 -6.88 -11.19
N PRO A 173 -4.16 -5.71 -11.50
CA PRO A 173 -4.26 -4.61 -10.54
C PRO A 173 -5.18 -4.92 -9.33
N PHE A 174 -6.07 -5.90 -9.47
CA PHE A 174 -6.99 -6.30 -8.40
C PHE A 174 -6.37 -7.23 -7.35
N LEU A 175 -5.13 -7.70 -7.56
CA LEU A 175 -4.41 -8.56 -6.62
C LEU A 175 -3.25 -7.76 -6.00
N PRO A 176 -3.40 -7.23 -4.78
CA PRO A 176 -2.30 -6.54 -4.12
C PRO A 176 -1.13 -7.50 -3.87
N GLY A 177 0.06 -7.18 -4.39
CA GLY A 177 1.27 -8.02 -4.27
C GLY A 177 1.63 -8.36 -2.82
N ALA A 178 1.45 -7.42 -1.89
CA ALA A 178 1.66 -7.64 -0.45
C ALA A 178 0.77 -8.75 0.13
N ILE A 179 -0.47 -8.86 -0.35
CA ILE A 179 -1.40 -9.92 0.08
C ILE A 179 -0.93 -11.26 -0.47
N VAL A 180 -0.56 -11.32 -1.76
CA VAL A 180 -0.04 -12.55 -2.38
C VAL A 180 1.24 -13.02 -1.69
N ALA A 181 2.14 -12.09 -1.38
CA ALA A 181 3.36 -12.37 -0.62
C ALA A 181 3.06 -12.98 0.75
N ALA A 182 2.11 -12.41 1.49
CA ALA A 182 1.69 -12.91 2.79
C ALA A 182 1.11 -14.33 2.70
N PHE A 183 0.21 -14.60 1.75
CA PHE A 183 -0.35 -15.94 1.58
C PHE A 183 0.68 -16.97 1.14
N VAL A 184 1.62 -16.60 0.29
CA VAL A 184 2.72 -17.49 -0.14
C VAL A 184 3.65 -17.81 1.04
N GLY A 185 3.85 -16.85 1.95
CA GLY A 185 4.54 -17.04 3.22
C GLY A 185 3.82 -18.03 4.14
N ASP A 186 2.49 -17.89 4.26
CA ASP A 186 1.63 -18.75 5.08
C ASP A 186 1.63 -20.22 4.59
N VAL A 187 1.56 -20.43 3.27
CA VAL A 187 1.65 -21.76 2.64
C VAL A 187 3.07 -22.36 2.75
N GLY A 188 4.04 -21.63 3.29
CA GLY A 188 5.38 -22.14 3.60
C GLY A 188 6.34 -22.16 2.42
N MET A 189 6.12 -21.36 1.38
CA MET A 189 7.06 -21.28 0.26
C MET A 189 8.41 -20.70 0.72
N LYS A 190 9.53 -21.32 0.31
CA LYS A 190 10.87 -20.82 0.65
C LYS A 190 11.10 -19.40 0.11
N LEU A 191 11.63 -18.49 0.95
CA LEU A 191 11.90 -17.09 0.60
C LEU A 191 12.70 -16.93 -0.70
N ARG A 192 13.74 -17.76 -0.90
CA ARG A 192 14.57 -17.71 -2.14
C ARG A 192 13.75 -17.95 -3.40
N LYS A 193 12.80 -18.90 -3.35
CA LYS A 193 11.92 -19.21 -4.49
C LYS A 193 10.94 -18.07 -4.74
N TYR A 194 10.35 -17.52 -3.67
CA TYR A 194 9.47 -16.36 -3.74
C TYR A 194 10.19 -15.17 -4.39
N MET A 195 11.34 -14.77 -3.86
CA MET A 195 12.12 -13.63 -4.37
C MET A 195 12.55 -13.80 -5.82
N LEU A 196 12.89 -15.03 -6.25
CA LEU A 196 13.29 -15.26 -7.63
C LEU A 196 12.11 -15.07 -8.60
N ILE A 197 10.95 -15.64 -8.27
CA ILE A 197 9.75 -15.51 -9.11
C ILE A 197 9.27 -14.06 -9.14
N ASP A 198 9.30 -13.41 -7.98
CA ASP A 198 8.90 -12.02 -7.83
C ASP A 198 9.82 -11.07 -8.59
N PHE A 199 11.14 -11.29 -8.54
CA PHE A 199 12.11 -10.56 -9.36
C PHE A 199 11.89 -10.76 -10.86
N ILE A 200 11.61 -11.99 -11.30
CA ILE A 200 11.26 -12.26 -12.71
C ILE A 200 9.97 -11.54 -13.11
N GLY A 201 8.95 -11.56 -12.25
CA GLY A 201 7.71 -10.83 -12.45
C GLY A 201 7.93 -9.32 -12.58
N ALA A 202 8.69 -8.75 -11.66
CA ALA A 202 9.10 -7.36 -11.68
C ALA A 202 9.85 -7.02 -12.97
N LEU A 203 10.85 -7.83 -13.34
CA LEU A 203 11.66 -7.62 -14.53
C LEU A 203 10.82 -7.61 -15.80
N CYS A 204 9.94 -8.61 -15.98
CA CYS A 204 9.02 -8.68 -17.12
C CYS A 204 8.07 -7.47 -17.13
N TYR A 205 7.51 -7.11 -15.99
CA TYR A 205 6.60 -5.97 -15.88
C TYR A 205 7.31 -4.64 -16.23
N ARG A 206 8.55 -4.44 -15.75
CA ARG A 206 9.37 -3.26 -16.10
C ARG A 206 9.73 -3.25 -17.58
N ALA A 207 10.06 -4.42 -18.15
CA ALA A 207 10.36 -4.55 -19.57
C ALA A 207 9.14 -4.19 -20.44
N VAL A 208 7.93 -4.56 -20.03
CA VAL A 208 6.69 -4.15 -20.71
C VAL A 208 6.59 -2.63 -20.73
N TRP A 209 6.70 -1.94 -19.59
CA TRP A 209 6.63 -0.47 -19.56
C TRP A 209 7.72 0.20 -20.40
N MET A 210 8.94 -0.33 -20.38
CA MET A 210 10.03 0.14 -21.23
C MET A 210 9.74 -0.07 -22.72
N TYR A 211 9.20 -1.24 -23.09
CA TYR A 211 8.80 -1.53 -24.46
C TYR A 211 7.64 -0.64 -24.93
N LEU A 212 6.66 -0.35 -24.08
CA LEU A 212 5.62 0.64 -24.39
C LEU A 212 6.25 2.02 -24.64
N GLY A 213 7.18 2.44 -23.80
CA GLY A 213 7.94 3.68 -24.00
C GLY A 213 8.67 3.73 -25.34
N PHE A 214 9.36 2.64 -25.68
CA PHE A 214 10.07 2.50 -26.95
C PHE A 214 9.14 2.64 -28.17
N ASN A 215 7.98 1.96 -28.15
CA ASN A 215 7.00 2.08 -29.23
C ASN A 215 6.30 3.45 -29.28
N ILE A 216 6.20 4.16 -28.16
CA ILE A 216 5.64 5.53 -28.12
C ILE A 216 6.67 6.55 -28.66
N GLY A 217 7.97 6.30 -28.49
CA GLY A 217 9.05 7.17 -28.94
C GLY A 217 9.08 7.45 -30.46
N GLU A 218 8.57 6.52 -31.28
CA GLU A 218 8.41 6.73 -32.73
C GLU A 218 7.26 7.70 -33.08
N PRO A 219 5.98 7.45 -32.73
CA PRO A 219 4.86 8.36 -33.04
C PRO A 219 4.84 9.65 -32.21
N ALA A 220 5.51 9.71 -31.05
CA ALA A 220 5.61 10.91 -30.25
C ALA A 220 6.35 12.06 -30.96
N LYS A 221 7.29 11.76 -31.88
CA LYS A 221 8.02 12.80 -32.63
C LYS A 221 7.10 13.56 -33.60
N ASP A 222 6.13 12.88 -34.19
CA ASP A 222 5.16 13.51 -35.10
C ASP A 222 4.06 14.22 -34.32
N LEU A 223 3.60 13.63 -33.22
CA LEU A 223 2.58 14.23 -32.36
C LEU A 223 3.09 15.50 -31.67
N VAL A 224 4.34 15.52 -31.17
CA VAL A 224 4.94 16.70 -30.55
C VAL A 224 5.16 17.83 -31.56
N LYS A 225 5.52 17.52 -32.82
CA LYS A 225 5.60 18.53 -33.89
C LYS A 225 4.22 19.10 -34.25
N VAL A 226 3.19 18.27 -34.28
CA VAL A 226 1.80 18.69 -34.52
C VAL A 226 1.30 19.56 -33.36
N ILE A 227 1.51 19.13 -32.11
CA ILE A 227 1.14 19.90 -30.93
C ILE A 227 1.88 21.25 -30.89
N ALA A 228 3.19 21.28 -31.16
CA ALA A 228 3.95 22.52 -31.21
C ALA A 228 3.44 23.48 -32.29
N LYS A 229 2.99 22.96 -33.44
CA LYS A 229 2.40 23.76 -34.53
C LYS A 229 1.03 24.35 -34.17
N TYR A 230 0.20 23.63 -33.41
CA TYR A 230 -1.14 24.07 -33.02
C TYR A 230 -1.19 24.79 -31.66
N ALA A 231 -0.17 24.66 -30.82
CA ALA A 231 -0.10 25.30 -29.50
C ALA A 231 -0.22 26.83 -29.60
N ASN A 232 0.40 27.44 -30.61
CA ASN A 232 0.32 28.88 -30.82
C ASN A 232 -1.09 29.32 -31.23
N TRP A 233 -1.78 28.52 -32.06
CA TRP A 233 -3.16 28.79 -32.47
C TRP A 233 -4.15 28.60 -31.32
N PHE A 234 -3.93 27.58 -30.48
CA PHE A 234 -4.74 27.31 -29.31
C PHE A 234 -4.59 28.41 -28.26
N ALA A 235 -3.37 28.93 -28.05
CA ALA A 235 -3.12 30.08 -27.19
C ALA A 235 -3.85 31.35 -27.69
N VAL A 236 -3.80 31.62 -29.01
CA VAL A 236 -4.53 32.74 -29.62
C VAL A 236 -6.05 32.55 -29.52
N ALA A 237 -6.57 31.36 -29.76
CA ALA A 237 -8.00 31.06 -29.63
C ALA A 237 -8.48 31.21 -28.18
N MET A 238 -7.69 30.78 -27.20
CA MET A 238 -7.97 30.95 -25.78
C MET A 238 -7.97 32.43 -25.39
N LEU A 239 -7.02 33.22 -25.88
CA LEU A 239 -6.99 34.67 -25.69
C LEU A 239 -8.23 35.34 -26.28
N ILE A 240 -8.61 35.02 -27.52
CA ILE A 240 -9.83 35.54 -28.15
C ILE A 240 -11.06 35.14 -27.35
N PHE A 241 -11.15 33.90 -26.88
CA PHE A 241 -12.26 33.43 -26.06
C PHE A 241 -12.37 34.22 -24.74
N ILE A 242 -11.24 34.49 -24.07
CA ILE A 242 -11.21 35.32 -22.86
C ILE A 242 -11.64 36.75 -23.17
N PHE A 243 -11.13 37.37 -24.24
CA PHE A 243 -11.52 38.73 -24.63
C PHE A 243 -13.00 38.84 -25.03
N VAL A 244 -13.53 37.87 -25.79
CA VAL A 244 -14.94 37.85 -26.19
C VAL A 244 -15.84 37.57 -25.00
N SER A 245 -15.51 36.58 -24.16
CA SER A 245 -16.31 36.26 -22.98
C SER A 245 -16.31 37.41 -21.97
N THR A 246 -15.18 38.07 -21.73
CA THR A 246 -15.12 39.26 -20.89
C THR A 246 -15.87 40.43 -21.49
N PHE A 247 -15.72 40.71 -22.79
CA PHE A 247 -16.45 41.80 -23.47
C PHE A 247 -17.97 41.57 -23.47
N LEU A 248 -18.43 40.35 -23.73
CA LEU A 248 -19.84 39.99 -23.67
C LEU A 248 -20.39 40.06 -22.23
N ARG A 249 -19.58 39.70 -21.23
CA ARG A 249 -19.96 39.77 -19.82
C ARG A 249 -20.03 41.21 -19.31
N THR A 250 -19.09 42.07 -19.70
CA THR A 250 -19.12 43.51 -19.41
C THR A 250 -20.30 44.20 -20.08
N ARG A 251 -20.62 43.84 -21.34
CA ARG A 251 -21.81 44.38 -22.03
C ARG A 251 -23.12 43.95 -21.38
N ARG A 252 -23.20 42.73 -20.85
CA ARG A 252 -24.37 42.27 -20.08
C ARG A 252 -24.52 43.05 -18.77
N GLN A 253 -23.43 43.22 -18.03
CA GLN A 253 -23.42 44.00 -16.78
C GLN A 253 -23.76 45.48 -17.00
N GLN A 254 -23.30 46.11 -18.08
CA GLN A 254 -23.66 47.49 -18.42
C GLN A 254 -25.13 47.65 -18.83
N ARG A 255 -25.72 46.63 -19.47
CA ARG A 255 -27.15 46.63 -19.82
C ARG A 255 -28.03 46.46 -18.59
N GLU A 256 -27.64 45.62 -17.63
CA GLU A 256 -28.34 45.44 -16.36
C GLU A 256 -28.21 46.66 -15.43
N ALA A 257 -27.10 47.41 -15.50
CA ALA A 257 -26.92 48.64 -14.75
C ALA A 257 -27.64 49.87 -15.37
N ALA A 258 -28.10 49.77 -16.61
CA ALA A 258 -28.78 50.84 -17.35
C ALA A 258 -30.31 50.61 -17.47
N SER A 259 -30.83 49.49 -16.95
CA SER A 259 -32.25 49.18 -16.80
C SER A 259 -32.70 49.40 -15.36
#